data_AF-A0A8J3JUN9-F1
#
_entry.id   AF-A0A8J3JUN9-F1
#
_cell.length_a   1.000
_cell.length_b   1.000
_cell.length_c   1.000
_cell.angle_alpha   90.00
_cell.angle_beta   90.00
_cell.angle_gamma   90.00
#
_symmetry.space_group_name_H-M   'P 1'
#
loop_
_entity.id
_entity.type
_entity.pdbx_description
1 polymer ?
#
loop_
_entity_poly.entity_id
_entity_poly.type
_entity_poly.pdbx_seq_one_letter_code
_entity_poly.pdbx_strand_id
1 'polypeptide(L)'
;MVSVDLELSTDTSHTEPTDISDRLLWRDAQRLLGRHDRPDEHEHCTWCGQHWPCPPRRLAERADAASRHWREAWTVRHDLNGLRTLPGWRADLGERGGSIMRNGTRRSHFD
;
A
#
# COMPACT_ATOMS: atom_id res chain seq x y z
N MET A 1 -15.20 -7.72 49.32
CA MET A 1 -14.56 -7.87 48.00
C MET A 1 -15.58 -7.43 46.96
N VAL A 2 -15.52 -6.16 46.54
CA VAL A 2 -16.40 -5.63 45.49
C VAL A 2 -15.70 -5.89 44.16
N SER A 3 -16.27 -6.78 43.35
CA SER A 3 -15.94 -6.90 41.93
C SER A 3 -16.35 -5.61 41.26
N VAL A 4 -15.37 -4.80 40.89
CA VAL A 4 -15.58 -3.72 39.94
C VAL A 4 -15.55 -4.35 38.56
N ASP A 5 -16.73 -4.45 37.96
CA ASP A 5 -16.87 -4.76 36.54
C ASP A 5 -16.01 -3.77 35.76
N LEU A 6 -14.92 -4.28 35.20
CA LEU A 6 -14.12 -3.59 34.21
C LEU A 6 -14.94 -3.61 32.93
N GLU A 7 -16.01 -2.81 32.91
CA GLU A 7 -16.73 -2.43 31.71
C GLU A 7 -15.69 -1.91 30.74
N LEU A 8 -15.41 -2.76 29.76
CA LEU A 8 -14.60 -2.52 28.60
C LEU A 8 -15.18 -1.27 27.92
N SER A 9 -14.72 -0.10 28.33
CA SER A 9 -14.84 1.12 27.54
C SER A 9 -14.06 0.85 26.26
N THR A 10 -14.74 0.26 25.28
CA THR A 10 -14.47 0.51 23.87
C THR A 10 -14.67 2.00 23.70
N ASP A 11 -13.64 2.75 24.08
CA ASP A 11 -13.36 4.07 23.59
C ASP A 11 -13.65 3.97 22.11
N THR A 12 -14.73 4.61 21.69
CA THR A 12 -15.01 4.87 20.29
C THR A 12 -13.92 5.84 19.88
N SER A 13 -12.73 5.28 19.67
CA SER A 13 -11.55 6.02 19.29
C SER A 13 -11.90 6.61 17.94
N HIS A 14 -12.20 7.89 18.04
CA HIS A 14 -12.49 8.83 17.00
C HIS A 14 -12.01 8.38 15.62
N THR A 15 -12.96 8.42 14.69
CA THR A 15 -12.94 8.10 13.25
C THR A 15 -11.84 8.81 12.44
N GLU A 16 -10.58 8.80 12.89
CA GLU A 16 -9.41 9.11 12.07
C GLU A 16 -8.87 7.79 11.51
N PRO A 17 -8.97 7.56 10.20
CA PRO A 17 -8.44 6.34 9.61
C PRO A 17 -6.92 6.26 9.84
N THR A 18 -6.49 5.25 10.60
CA THR A 18 -5.09 5.05 11.02
C THR A 18 -4.19 4.55 9.88
N ASP A 19 -4.82 4.12 8.79
CA ASP A 19 -4.26 3.70 7.51
C ASP A 19 -3.90 4.88 6.60
N ILE A 20 -4.43 6.09 6.87
CA ILE A 20 -4.03 7.28 6.11
C ILE A 20 -2.64 7.68 6.54
N SER A 21 -1.75 7.71 5.57
CA SER A 21 -0.38 8.08 5.80
C SER A 21 -0.09 9.47 5.24
N ASP A 22 -0.78 9.95 4.21
CA ASP A 22 -0.77 11.37 3.78
C ASP A 22 -2.12 12.05 4.09
N ARG A 23 -2.21 12.68 5.26
CA ARG A 23 -3.43 13.34 5.74
C ARG A 23 -3.85 14.55 4.88
N LEU A 24 -2.89 15.26 4.28
CA LEU A 24 -3.21 16.43 3.47
C LEU A 24 -3.82 15.99 2.13
N LEU A 25 -3.17 15.03 1.47
CA LEU A 25 -3.67 14.44 0.23
C LEU A 25 -5.03 13.79 0.43
N TRP A 26 -5.21 13.04 1.53
CA TRP A 26 -6.50 12.46 1.89
C TRP A 26 -7.56 13.55 2.07
N ARG A 27 -7.29 14.60 2.84
CA ARG A 27 -8.27 15.68 3.08
C ARG A 27 -8.70 16.38 1.80
N ASP A 28 -7.76 16.63 0.89
CA ASP A 28 -8.07 17.23 -0.40
C ASP A 28 -8.86 16.29 -1.31
N ALA A 29 -8.56 14.98 -1.29
CA ALA A 29 -9.36 13.96 -1.96
C ALA A 29 -10.80 13.95 -1.41
N GLN A 30 -10.98 13.91 -0.09
CA GLN A 30 -12.32 13.91 0.54
C GLN A 30 -13.12 15.18 0.20
N ARG A 31 -12.47 16.35 0.14
CA ARG A 31 -13.13 17.60 -0.30
C ARG A 31 -13.63 17.52 -1.74
N LEU A 32 -12.85 16.95 -2.64
CA LEU A 32 -13.26 16.74 -4.03
C LEU A 32 -14.38 15.70 -4.13
N LEU A 33 -14.28 14.58 -3.42
CA LEU A 33 -15.32 13.55 -3.41
C LEU A 33 -16.66 14.07 -2.86
N GLY A 34 -16.63 14.86 -1.78
CA GLY A 34 -17.85 15.46 -1.22
C GLY A 34 -18.50 16.50 -2.13
N ARG A 35 -17.71 17.14 -3.01
CA ARG A 35 -18.19 18.12 -3.98
C ARG A 35 -18.69 17.46 -5.27
N HIS A 36 -18.09 16.34 -5.65
CA HIS A 36 -18.48 15.51 -6.79
C HIS A 36 -19.16 14.23 -6.29
N ASP A 37 -20.26 14.39 -5.53
CA ASP A 37 -20.91 13.33 -4.76
C ASP A 37 -21.89 12.49 -5.57
N ARG A 38 -22.58 13.08 -6.56
CA ARG A 38 -23.64 12.42 -7.33
C ARG A 38 -23.72 12.85 -8.81
N PRO A 39 -24.28 11.98 -9.68
CA PRO A 39 -24.77 12.39 -11.00
C PRO A 39 -26.18 13.01 -10.94
N ASP A 40 -26.57 13.70 -12.02
CA ASP A 40 -27.93 14.10 -12.34
C ASP A 40 -28.68 13.01 -13.13
N GLU A 41 -29.90 13.32 -13.59
CA GLU A 41 -30.76 12.41 -14.38
C GLU A 41 -30.17 12.05 -15.75
N HIS A 42 -29.19 12.81 -16.23
CA HIS A 42 -28.54 12.62 -17.52
C HIS A 42 -27.15 12.00 -17.39
N GLU A 43 -26.82 11.40 -16.25
CA GLU A 43 -25.50 10.83 -15.96
C GLU A 43 -24.35 11.85 -15.99
N HIS A 44 -24.62 13.14 -15.72
CA HIS A 44 -23.59 14.17 -15.58
C HIS A 44 -23.40 14.53 -14.11
N CYS A 45 -22.17 14.84 -13.71
CA CYS A 45 -21.90 15.34 -12.37
C CYS A 45 -22.61 16.68 -12.16
N THR A 46 -23.43 16.78 -11.11
CA THR A 46 -24.19 17.99 -10.77
C THR A 46 -23.31 19.22 -10.51
N TRP A 47 -22.05 19.01 -10.09
CA TRP A 47 -21.14 20.10 -9.75
C TRP A 47 -20.30 20.61 -10.94
N CYS A 48 -19.80 19.73 -11.80
CA CYS A 48 -18.95 20.13 -12.94
C CYS A 48 -19.56 19.90 -14.33
N GLY A 49 -20.77 19.33 -14.41
CA GLY A 49 -21.49 19.08 -15.67
C GLY A 49 -20.86 18.06 -16.61
N GLN A 50 -19.83 17.34 -16.16
CA GLN A 50 -19.12 16.33 -16.97
C GLN A 50 -19.75 14.95 -16.76
N HIS A 51 -19.66 14.08 -17.77
CA HIS A 51 -20.16 12.71 -17.67
C HIS A 51 -19.62 11.98 -16.43
N TRP A 52 -20.50 11.29 -15.72
CA TRP A 52 -20.21 10.57 -14.49
C TRP A 52 -19.60 9.18 -14.76
N PRO A 53 -18.68 8.66 -13.92
CA PRO A 53 -17.90 9.40 -12.93
C PRO A 53 -16.95 10.37 -13.62
N CYS A 54 -17.01 11.64 -13.21
CA CYS A 54 -16.28 12.72 -13.86
C CYS A 54 -14.76 12.66 -13.58
N PRO A 55 -13.92 13.26 -14.44
CA PRO A 55 -12.46 13.22 -14.27
C PRO A 55 -11.96 13.69 -12.88
N PRO A 56 -12.50 14.78 -12.28
CA PRO A 56 -12.11 15.19 -10.94
C PRO A 56 -12.42 14.14 -9.86
N ARG A 57 -13.58 13.49 -9.95
CA ARG A 57 -13.94 12.41 -9.02
C ARG A 57 -12.97 11.24 -9.13
N ARG A 58 -12.68 10.77 -10.37
CA ARG A 58 -11.71 9.68 -10.58
C ARG A 58 -10.32 10.03 -10.08
N LEU A 59 -9.91 11.30 -10.17
CA LEU A 59 -8.65 11.75 -9.60
C LEU A 59 -8.69 11.70 -8.07
N ALA A 60 -9.77 12.18 -7.46
CA ALA A 60 -9.95 12.16 -6.02
C ALA A 60 -9.98 10.73 -5.45
N GLU A 61 -10.65 9.78 -6.10
CA GLU A 61 -10.64 8.36 -5.73
C GLU A 61 -9.21 7.78 -5.77
N ARG A 62 -8.42 8.11 -6.80
CA ARG A 62 -7.01 7.71 -6.87
C ARG A 62 -6.14 8.35 -5.78
N ALA A 63 -6.40 9.62 -5.46
CA ALA A 63 -5.67 10.34 -4.41
C ALA A 63 -6.00 9.78 -3.01
N ASP A 64 -7.26 9.49 -2.73
CA ASP A 64 -7.71 8.83 -1.50
C ASP A 64 -7.04 7.46 -1.34
N ALA A 65 -7.01 6.63 -2.39
CA ALA A 65 -6.26 5.37 -2.37
C ALA A 65 -4.76 5.60 -2.12
N ALA A 66 -4.10 6.47 -2.89
CA ALA A 66 -2.67 6.75 -2.77
C ALA A 66 -2.26 7.26 -1.38
N SER A 67 -3.15 8.00 -0.70
CA SER A 67 -2.91 8.51 0.65
C SER A 67 -2.66 7.41 1.70
N ARG A 68 -3.07 6.17 1.41
CA ARG A 68 -2.88 4.98 2.28
C ARG A 68 -1.68 4.13 1.88
N HIS A 69 -1.44 4.01 0.57
CA HIS A 69 -0.49 3.03 0.01
C HIS A 69 0.99 3.38 0.24
N TRP A 70 1.33 4.65 0.50
CA TRP A 70 2.74 5.00 0.68
C TRP A 70 3.34 4.37 1.92
N ARG A 71 2.56 4.24 3.00
CA ARG A 71 3.01 3.58 4.23
C ARG A 71 3.35 2.12 3.99
N GLU A 72 2.47 1.38 3.32
CA GLU A 72 2.71 -0.02 2.96
C GLU A 72 3.97 -0.15 2.09
N ALA A 73 4.10 0.68 1.05
CA ALA A 73 5.28 0.68 0.18
C ALA A 73 6.58 1.05 0.93
N TRP A 74 6.50 1.98 1.89
CA TRP A 74 7.63 2.35 2.73
C TRP A 74 8.01 1.24 3.71
N THR A 75 7.03 0.65 4.40
CA THR A 75 7.23 -0.46 5.35
C THR A 75 7.83 -1.66 4.66
N VAL A 76 7.28 -2.12 3.53
CA VAL A 76 7.84 -3.25 2.78
C VAL A 76 9.28 -2.97 2.35
N ARG A 77 9.58 -1.75 1.88
CA ARG A 77 10.95 -1.37 1.51
C ARG A 77 11.88 -1.37 2.72
N HIS A 78 11.41 -0.87 3.85
CA HIS A 78 12.18 -0.84 5.10
C HIS A 78 12.47 -2.26 5.59
N ASP A 79 11.47 -3.13 5.60
CA ASP A 79 11.60 -4.53 6.01
C ASP A 79 12.55 -5.30 5.10
N LEU A 80 12.43 -5.10 3.78
CA LEU A 80 13.39 -5.65 2.81
C LEU A 80 14.82 -5.17 3.07
N ASN A 81 15.01 -3.91 3.46
CA ASN A 81 16.33 -3.39 3.80
C ASN A 81 16.84 -3.98 5.12
N GLY A 82 15.98 -4.19 6.11
CA GLY A 82 16.31 -4.90 7.36
C GLY A 82 16.72 -6.35 7.10
N LEU A 83 16.02 -7.07 6.22
CA LEU A 83 16.42 -8.42 5.82
C LEU A 83 17.80 -8.43 5.14
N ARG A 84 18.11 -7.40 4.35
CA ARG A 84 19.42 -7.28 3.66
C ARG A 84 20.60 -7.04 4.60
N THR A 85 20.38 -6.55 5.82
CA THR A 85 21.44 -6.34 6.81
C THR A 85 21.73 -7.58 7.66
N LEU A 86 20.89 -8.62 7.57
CA LEU A 86 21.10 -9.88 8.29
C LEU A 86 22.29 -10.67 7.68
N PRO A 87 23.21 -11.20 8.51
CA PRO A 87 24.24 -12.12 8.06
C PRO A 87 23.60 -13.36 7.42
N GLY A 88 24.04 -13.73 6.20
CA GLY A 88 23.55 -14.93 5.52
C GLY A 88 22.27 -14.74 4.70
N TRP A 89 21.67 -13.54 4.60
CA TRP A 89 20.44 -13.32 3.82
C TRP A 89 20.58 -13.70 2.33
N ARG A 90 21.81 -13.66 1.77
CA ARG A 90 22.12 -14.11 0.41
C ARG A 90 22.32 -15.61 0.27
N ALA A 91 22.60 -16.33 1.36
CA ALA A 91 22.79 -17.78 1.31
C ALA A 91 21.45 -18.50 1.03
N ASP A 92 20.37 -18.01 1.63
CA ASP A 92 19.02 -18.60 1.52
C ASP A 92 18.38 -18.40 0.12
N LEU A 93 18.76 -17.34 -0.59
CA LEU A 93 18.34 -17.10 -1.99
C LEU A 93 19.14 -17.93 -3.02
N GLY A 94 20.26 -18.52 -2.62
CA GLY A 94 21.18 -19.28 -3.49
C GLY A 94 20.94 -20.79 -3.52
N GLU A 95 20.27 -21.37 -2.52
CA GLU A 95 20.12 -22.83 -2.41
C GLU A 95 18.96 -23.41 -3.24
N ARG A 96 18.08 -22.58 -3.82
CA ARG A 96 16.99 -23.04 -4.72
C ARG A 96 17.25 -22.88 -6.22
N GLY A 97 18.45 -22.48 -6.64
CA GLY A 97 18.78 -22.28 -8.05
C GLY A 97 20.27 -22.34 -8.32
N GLY A 98 20.87 -23.53 -8.31
CA GLY A 98 22.30 -23.61 -8.61
C GLY A 98 23.00 -24.95 -8.55
N SER A 99 22.31 -26.09 -8.56
CA SER A 99 22.97 -27.36 -8.86
C SER A 99 23.04 -27.56 -10.37
N ILE A 100 23.86 -26.74 -11.05
CA ILE A 100 24.52 -27.20 -12.27
C ILE A 100 25.91 -27.61 -11.84
N MET A 101 26.03 -28.90 -11.52
CA MET A 101 27.31 -29.59 -11.58
C MET A 101 27.99 -29.24 -12.89
N ARG A 102 29.11 -28.51 -12.83
CA ARG A 102 30.07 -28.45 -13.93
C ARG A 102 30.76 -29.82 -13.98
N ASN A 103 30.07 -30.79 -14.55
CA ASN A 103 30.65 -32.07 -14.89
C ASN A 103 31.25 -31.99 -16.30
N GLY A 104 32.57 -32.07 -16.36
CA GLY A 104 33.33 -32.60 -17.49
C GLY A 104 33.50 -31.71 -18.71
N THR A 105 34.74 -31.25 -18.94
CA THR A 105 35.43 -31.56 -20.20
C THR A 105 36.93 -31.65 -19.93
N ARG A 106 37.47 -32.86 -20.11
CA ARG A 106 38.90 -33.16 -20.25
C ARG A 106 39.42 -32.71 -21.62
N ARG A 107 40.74 -32.50 -21.68
CA ARG A 107 41.65 -32.38 -22.85
C ARG A 107 41.80 -30.95 -23.38
N SER A 108 42.99 -30.46 -23.74
CA SER A 108 44.26 -31.14 -24.03
C SER A 108 45.43 -30.18 -23.88
N HIS A 109 46.52 -30.73 -23.37
CA HIS A 109 47.91 -30.31 -23.62
C HIS A 109 48.17 -30.28 -25.13
N PHE A 110 48.73 -29.20 -25.66
CA PHE A 110 49.48 -29.16 -26.92
C PHE A 110 50.48 -28.00 -26.89
N ASP A 111 51.75 -28.40 -27.10
CA ASP A 111 53.06 -27.70 -27.19
C ASP A 111 53.36 -26.48 -26.30
#